data_AF-A0A964ZJJ6-F1
#
_entry.id   AF-A0A964ZJJ6-F1
#
_cell.length_a   1.000
_cell.length_b   1.000
_cell.length_c   1.000
_cell.angle_alpha   90.00
_cell.angle_beta   90.00
_cell.angle_gamma   90.00
#
_symmetry.space_group_name_H-M   'P 1'
#
loop_
_entity.id
_entity.type
_entity.pdbx_description
1 polymer ?
#
loop_
_entity_poly.entity_id
_entity_poly.type
_entity_poly.pdbx_seq_one_letter_code
_entity_poly.pdbx_strand_id
1 'polypeptide(L)'
;MSEIVLLANFVASAVMTGVIWFVQWVHYPLLATVPVDRAVDTAIEHQRRTGQVLALSMAVEGVTTLWLLVSRPDAVSLVLPWVGAVLLAVALGSTVFLSVPL
;
A
#
# COMPACT_ATOMS: atom_id res chain seq x y z
N MET A 1 -19.56 -14.41 -2.25
CA MET A 1 -18.31 -14.36 -1.45
C MET A 1 -17.21 -13.60 -2.19
N SER A 2 -16.91 -13.95 -3.44
CA SER A 2 -15.91 -13.27 -4.28
C SER A 2 -16.20 -11.78 -4.53
N GLU A 3 -17.47 -11.36 -4.57
CA GLU A 3 -17.85 -9.95 -4.70
C GLU A 3 -17.45 -9.11 -3.47
N ILE A 4 -17.62 -9.67 -2.26
CA ILE A 4 -17.19 -9.01 -1.01
C ILE A 4 -15.67 -8.87 -1.00
N VAL A 5 -14.94 -9.90 -1.44
CA VAL A 5 -13.48 -9.87 -1.58
C VAL A 5 -13.06 -8.80 -2.60
N LEU A 6 -13.75 -8.70 -3.73
CA LEU A 6 -13.50 -7.67 -4.74
C LEU A 6 -13.72 -6.27 -4.18
N LEU A 7 -14.81 -6.05 -3.45
CA LEU A 7 -15.09 -4.76 -2.80
C LEU A 7 -14.03 -4.42 -1.74
N ALA A 8 -13.65 -5.39 -0.91
CA ALA A 8 -12.60 -5.21 0.08
C ALA A 8 -11.25 -4.87 -0.57
N ASN A 9 -10.89 -5.55 -1.66
CA ASN A 9 -9.70 -5.25 -2.44
C ASN A 9 -9.72 -3.82 -2.99
N PHE A 10 -10.83 -3.43 -3.62
CA PHE A 10 -11.01 -2.10 -4.18
C PHE A 10 -10.90 -1.01 -3.11
N VAL A 11 -11.60 -1.16 -1.98
CA VAL A 11 -11.56 -0.20 -0.87
C VAL A 11 -10.16 -0.13 -0.27
N ALA A 12 -9.49 -1.25 -0.04
CA ALA A 12 -8.13 -1.27 0.48
C ALA A 12 -7.16 -0.56 -0.47
N SER A 13 -7.23 -0.84 -1.77
CA SER A 13 -6.41 -0.22 -2.80
C SER A 13 -6.66 1.30 -2.89
N ALA A 14 -7.91 1.74 -2.80
CA ALA A 14 -8.28 3.14 -2.83
C ALA A 14 -7.75 3.89 -1.58
N VAL A 15 -7.87 3.29 -0.41
CA VAL A 15 -7.30 3.83 0.84
C VAL A 15 -5.79 3.94 0.73
N MET A 16 -5.10 2.88 0.30
CA MET A 16 -3.64 2.87 0.11
C MET A 16 -3.21 3.96 -0.87
N THR A 17 -3.90 4.08 -2.01
CA THR A 17 -3.63 5.12 -3.02
C THR A 17 -3.76 6.52 -2.42
N GLY A 18 -4.87 6.77 -1.69
CA GLY A 18 -5.11 8.06 -1.04
C GLY A 18 -4.05 8.40 0.00
N VAL A 19 -3.67 7.44 0.84
CA VAL A 19 -2.63 7.66 1.86
C VAL A 19 -1.27 7.88 1.21
N ILE A 20 -0.89 7.11 0.20
CA ILE A 20 0.38 7.29 -0.51
C ILE A 20 0.44 8.69 -1.14
N TRP A 21 -0.62 9.14 -1.82
CA TRP A 21 -0.66 10.49 -2.37
C TRP A 21 -0.56 11.56 -1.29
N PHE A 22 -1.29 11.42 -0.20
CA PHE A 22 -1.21 12.35 0.92
C PHE A 22 0.20 12.42 1.51
N VAL A 23 0.87 11.27 1.68
CA VAL A 23 2.25 11.23 2.17
C VAL A 23 3.20 11.90 1.17
N GLN A 24 3.09 11.59 -0.12
CA GLN A 24 3.97 12.10 -1.17
C GLN A 24 3.82 13.62 -1.38
N TRP A 25 2.59 14.13 -1.42
CA TRP A 25 2.31 15.53 -1.70
C TRP A 25 2.38 16.43 -0.47
N VAL A 26 2.13 15.89 0.72
CA VAL A 26 2.03 16.69 1.95
C VAL A 26 3.15 16.36 2.93
N HIS A 27 3.29 15.10 3.34
CA HIS A 27 4.23 14.76 4.42
C HIS A 27 5.70 14.85 4.00
N TYR A 28 6.09 14.26 2.88
CA TYR A 28 7.50 14.27 2.45
C TYR A 28 8.05 15.68 2.19
N PRO A 29 7.32 16.60 1.53
CA PRO A 29 7.76 17.99 1.40
C PRO A 29 7.95 18.69 2.76
N LEU A 30 7.09 18.40 3.74
CA LEU A 30 7.22 18.97 5.09
C LEU A 30 8.41 18.36 5.85
N LEU A 31 8.69 17.06 5.69
CA LEU A 31 9.87 16.42 6.28
C LEU A 31 11.18 17.03 5.76
N ALA A 32 11.21 17.53 4.52
CA ALA A 32 12.38 18.21 3.96
C ALA A 32 12.73 19.54 4.67
N THR A 33 11.83 20.08 5.50
CA THR A 33 12.06 21.31 6.28
C THR A 33 12.63 21.05 7.67
N VAL A 34 12.75 19.78 8.09
CA VAL A 34 13.25 19.41 9.42
C VAL A 34 14.76 19.69 9.52
N PRO A 35 15.24 20.30 10.62
CA PRO A 35 16.68 20.50 10.85
C PRO A 35 17.48 19.20 10.74
N VAL A 36 18.69 19.29 10.17
CA VAL A 36 19.53 18.13 9.84
C VAL A 36 19.86 17.28 11.07
N ASP A 37 20.01 17.90 12.25
CA ASP A 37 20.27 17.24 13.52
C ASP A 37 19.12 16.34 14.00
N ARG A 38 17.90 16.54 13.47
CA ARG A 38 16.69 15.75 13.80
C ARG A 38 16.11 14.98 12.62
N ALA A 39 16.67 15.14 11.43
CA ALA A 39 16.11 14.58 10.19
C ALA A 39 15.97 13.05 10.26
N VAL A 40 17.02 12.36 10.73
CA VAL A 40 17.03 10.89 10.81
C VAL A 40 16.02 10.38 11.83
N ASP A 41 16.04 10.89 13.06
CA ASP A 41 15.10 10.48 14.12
C ASP A 41 13.64 10.71 13.69
N THR A 42 13.38 11.85 13.05
CA THR A 42 12.04 12.20 12.56
C THR A 42 11.60 11.27 11.44
N ALA A 43 12.50 10.93 10.51
CA ALA A 43 12.21 10.00 9.42
C ALA A 43 11.90 8.59 9.95
N ILE A 44 12.69 8.08 10.89
CA ILE A 44 12.48 6.76 11.51
C ILE A 44 11.12 6.72 12.23
N GLU A 45 10.81 7.73 13.03
CA GLU A 45 9.55 7.76 13.78
C GLU A 45 8.34 7.96 12.85
N HIS A 46 8.45 8.82 11.84
CA HIS A 46 7.44 8.98 10.81
C HIS A 46 7.16 7.64 10.13
N GLN A 47 8.21 6.96 9.67
CA GLN A 47 8.08 5.67 9.02
C GLN A 47 7.44 4.61 9.92
N ARG A 48 7.85 4.52 11.19
CA ARG A 48 7.28 3.57 12.15
C ARG A 48 5.78 3.78 12.34
N ARG A 49 5.35 5.04 12.48
CA ARG A 49 3.93 5.39 12.62
C ARG A 49 3.14 5.13 11.35
N THR A 50 3.69 5.51 10.19
CA THR A 50 3.06 5.24 8.89
C THR A 50 2.88 3.74 8.67
N GLY A 51 3.89 2.93 8.99
CA GLY A 51 3.82 1.47 8.89
C GLY A 51 2.68 0.87 9.72
N GLN A 52 2.47 1.35 10.95
CA GLN A 52 1.37 0.89 11.80
C GLN A 52 -0.01 1.21 11.23
N VAL A 53 -0.17 2.40 10.63
CA VAL A 53 -1.44 2.83 10.01
C VAL A 53 -1.72 2.03 8.73
N LEU A 54 -0.70 1.81 7.91
CA LEU A 54 -0.84 1.14 6.62
C LEU A 54 -0.96 -0.39 6.71
N ALA A 55 -0.42 -1.01 7.78
CA ALA A 55 -0.31 -2.46 7.89
C ALA A 55 -1.65 -3.20 7.67
N LEU A 56 -2.75 -2.67 8.23
CA LEU A 56 -4.07 -3.29 8.07
C LEU A 56 -4.55 -3.22 6.62
N SER A 57 -4.54 -2.03 6.01
CA SER A 57 -4.99 -1.82 4.64
C SER A 57 -4.18 -2.65 3.65
N MET A 58 -2.87 -2.69 3.85
CA MET A 58 -1.91 -3.44 3.04
C MET A 58 -2.09 -4.96 3.18
N ALA A 59 -2.37 -5.45 4.39
CA ALA A 59 -2.69 -6.87 4.61
C ALA A 59 -4.01 -7.27 3.94
N VAL A 60 -5.05 -6.44 4.04
CA VAL A 60 -6.34 -6.67 3.38
C VAL A 60 -6.15 -6.69 1.86
N GLU A 61 -5.44 -5.71 1.30
CA GLU A 61 -5.14 -5.64 -0.13
C GLU A 61 -4.38 -6.89 -0.62
N GLY A 62 -3.36 -7.33 0.11
CA GLY A 62 -2.58 -8.52 -0.21
C GLY A 62 -3.40 -9.81 -0.19
N VAL A 63 -4.12 -10.06 0.92
CA VAL A 63 -4.93 -11.29 1.07
C VAL A 63 -6.05 -11.33 0.04
N THR A 64 -6.74 -10.21 -0.19
CA THR A 64 -7.83 -10.15 -1.18
C THR A 64 -7.32 -10.30 -2.61
N THR A 65 -6.14 -9.76 -2.94
CA THR A 65 -5.51 -9.96 -4.25
C THR A 65 -5.18 -11.43 -4.50
N LEU A 66 -4.56 -12.12 -3.53
CA LEU A 66 -4.28 -13.56 -3.63
C LEU A 66 -5.56 -14.38 -3.76
N TRP A 67 -6.61 -14.02 -3.03
CA TRP A 67 -7.90 -14.69 -3.14
C TRP A 67 -8.51 -14.52 -4.53
N LEU A 68 -8.47 -13.31 -5.10
CA LEU A 68 -9.05 -13.02 -6.43
C LEU A 68 -8.29 -13.74 -7.56
N LEU A 69 -7.01 -14.07 -7.38
CA LEU A 69 -6.27 -14.91 -8.33
C LEU A 69 -6.80 -16.35 -8.38
N VAL A 70 -7.26 -16.90 -7.24
CA VAL A 70 -7.78 -18.27 -7.14
C VAL A 70 -9.29 -18.34 -7.42
N SER A 71 -10.05 -17.33 -6.97
CA SER A 71 -11.51 -17.33 -6.98
C SER A 71 -12.05 -15.95 -7.35
N ARG A 72 -11.94 -15.63 -8.64
CA ARG A 72 -12.56 -14.44 -9.24
C ARG A 72 -14.07 -14.62 -9.43
N PRO A 73 -14.87 -13.54 -9.39
CA PRO A 73 -16.24 -13.56 -9.89
C PRO A 73 -16.28 -13.84 -11.40
N ASP A 74 -17.27 -14.58 -11.88
CA ASP A 74 -17.39 -14.95 -13.31
C ASP A 74 -17.49 -13.75 -14.25
N ALA A 75 -18.05 -12.63 -13.77
CA ALA A 75 -18.19 -11.38 -14.50
C ALA A 75 -16.87 -10.60 -14.68
N VAL A 76 -15.81 -10.94 -13.95
CA VAL A 76 -14.52 -10.23 -14.00
C VAL A 76 -13.58 -10.96 -14.95
N SER A 77 -12.97 -10.27 -15.91
CA SER A 77 -11.99 -10.88 -16.83
C SER A 77 -10.82 -11.54 -16.08
N LEU A 78 -10.32 -12.66 -16.63
CA LEU A 78 -9.20 -13.41 -16.05
C LEU A 78 -7.90 -12.59 -16.00
N VAL A 79 -7.76 -11.55 -16.84
CA VAL A 79 -6.56 -10.71 -16.93
C VAL A 79 -6.47 -9.71 -15.79
N LEU A 80 -7.60 -9.17 -15.30
CA LEU A 80 -7.58 -8.08 -14.31
C LEU A 80 -6.92 -8.47 -12.97
N PRO A 81 -7.23 -9.63 -12.35
CA PRO A 81 -6.57 -10.03 -11.11
C PRO A 81 -5.05 -10.14 -11.23
N TRP A 82 -4.55 -10.59 -12.39
CA TRP A 82 -3.11 -10.66 -12.67
C TRP A 82 -2.48 -9.29 -12.80
N VAL A 83 -3.13 -8.35 -13.50
CA VAL A 83 -2.65 -6.97 -13.59
C VAL A 83 -2.59 -6.34 -12.20
N GLY A 84 -3.64 -6.49 -11.39
CA GLY A 84 -3.67 -6.03 -10.00
C GLY A 84 -2.56 -6.64 -9.15
N ALA A 85 -2.32 -7.94 -9.29
CA ALA A 85 -1.25 -8.64 -8.57
C ALA A 85 0.15 -8.13 -8.94
N VAL A 86 0.41 -7.87 -10.24
CA VAL A 86 1.69 -7.30 -10.69
C VAL A 86 1.88 -5.89 -10.13
N LEU A 87 0.85 -5.04 -10.19
CA LEU A 87 0.92 -3.69 -9.64
C LEU A 87 1.17 -3.71 -8.12
N LEU A 88 0.46 -4.57 -7.40
CA LEU A 88 0.67 -4.76 -5.97
C LEU A 88 2.09 -5.26 -5.68
N ALA A 89 2.60 -6.22 -6.45
CA ALA A 89 3.96 -6.74 -6.28
C ALA A 89 5.02 -5.64 -6.47
N VAL A 90 4.83 -4.76 -7.46
CA VAL A 90 5.72 -3.60 -7.68
C VAL A 90 5.65 -2.63 -6.51
N ALA A 91 4.44 -2.27 -6.06
CA ALA A 91 4.24 -1.35 -4.94
C ALA A 91 4.82 -1.91 -3.63
N LEU A 92 4.48 -3.16 -3.30
CA LEU A 92 4.99 -3.88 -2.14
C LEU A 92 6.52 -4.02 -2.19
N GLY A 93 7.05 -4.41 -3.35
CA GLY A 93 8.49 -4.53 -3.58
C GLY A 93 9.22 -3.20 -3.35
N SER A 94 8.68 -2.10 -3.88
CA SER A 94 9.26 -0.76 -3.63
C SER A 94 9.25 -0.39 -2.15
N THR A 95 8.21 -0.80 -1.42
CA THR A 95 8.11 -0.54 0.02
C THR A 95 9.17 -1.34 0.78
N VAL A 96 9.26 -2.64 0.53
CA VAL A 96 10.17 -3.55 1.24
C VAL A 96 11.63 -3.29 0.92
N PHE A 97 11.98 -3.05 -0.36
CA PHE A 97 13.38 -2.94 -0.79
C PHE A 97 13.94 -1.52 -0.77
N LEU A 98 13.10 -0.49 -0.91
CA LEU A 98 13.57 0.91 -1.00
C LEU A 98 13.17 1.74 0.21
N SER A 99 12.06 1.40 0.88
CA SER A 99 11.46 2.27 1.90
C SER A 99 11.68 1.78 3.32
N VAL A 100 11.77 0.47 3.57
CA VAL A 100 12.15 -0.09 4.88
C VAL A 100 13.67 0.04 5.06
N PRO A 101 14.18 0.71 6.11
CA PRO A 101 15.61 0.76 6.38
C PRO A 101 16.07 -0.66 6.70
N LEU A 102 17.00 -1.16 5.88
CA LEU A 102 17.82 -2.34 6.18
C LEU A 102 18.87 -1.98 7.24
#